data_AF-A0A380FL71-F1
#
_entry.id   AF-A0A380FL71-F1
#
_cell.length_a   1.000
_cell.length_b   1.000
_cell.length_c   1.000
_cell.angle_alpha   90.00
_cell.angle_beta   90.00
_cell.angle_gamma   90.00
#
_symmetry.space_group_name_H-M   'P 1'
#
loop_
_entity.id
_entity.type
_entity.pdbx_description
1 polymer ?
#
loop_
_entity_poly.entity_id
_entity_poly.type
_entity_poly.pdbx_seq_one_letter_code
_entity_poly.pdbx_strand_id
1 'polypeptide(L)'
;MVRIIFTIKSVKVFLKQVDDKLTEKDFKAYKTTKKEPVSTDYLNTKIYSASNPLGGTLMLQGMKIDEATDNKGAPDNRLDYITGILKSRALMYRNRDIVNGQDEDYDQYLSQDYLLGKLNEVNFNSNFNTTNMDNTSTTHFVVIDKKGKLVSTTNTLSSFFGTGKYMKEGFYMNNSLSNFSTNPASPNYAGKHKEPRSFTAPSIVVGPDYYLGIGTPGGNKIPTTINEVLVDYLRGNGTLQESIDKPRFYNDGGKIFYEKCNL
;
A
#
# COMPACT_ATOMS: atom_id res chain seq x y z
N MET A 1 -6.97 -12.22 -14.84
CA MET A 1 -5.57 -12.57 -14.55
C MET A 1 -4.86 -12.81 -15.87
N VAL A 2 -4.10 -11.83 -16.37
CA VAL A 2 -3.29 -12.01 -17.59
C VAL A 2 -2.05 -12.80 -17.17
N ARG A 3 -2.01 -14.09 -17.50
CA ARG A 3 -0.79 -14.88 -17.37
C ARG A 3 0.11 -14.55 -18.55
N ILE A 4 1.17 -13.78 -18.32
CA ILE A 4 2.32 -13.81 -19.23
C ILE A 4 3.01 -15.15 -18.96
N ILE A 5 2.62 -16.17 -19.72
CA ILE A 5 3.26 -17.49 -19.66
C ILE A 5 4.62 -17.36 -20.36
N PHE A 6 5.69 -17.15 -19.59
CA PHE A 6 7.02 -17.39 -20.11
C PHE A 6 7.15 -18.88 -20.40
N THR A 7 7.21 -19.24 -21.68
CA THR A 7 7.60 -20.60 -22.05
C THR A 7 9.07 -20.83 -21.65
N ILE A 8 9.47 -22.07 -21.40
CA ILE A 8 10.86 -22.43 -21.03
C ILE A 8 11.88 -21.87 -22.05
N LYS A 9 11.50 -21.78 -23.34
CA LYS A 9 12.32 -21.20 -24.41
C LYS A 9 12.54 -19.69 -24.21
N SER A 10 11.51 -18.97 -23.76
CA SER A 10 11.60 -17.55 -23.42
C SER A 10 12.49 -17.31 -22.20
N VAL A 11 12.49 -18.20 -21.20
CA VAL A 11 13.34 -18.07 -20.00
C VAL A 11 14.84 -18.10 -20.34
N LYS A 12 15.28 -18.97 -21.26
CA LYS A 12 16.71 -19.02 -21.64
C LYS A 12 17.18 -17.77 -22.39
N VAL A 13 16.31 -17.17 -23.20
CA VAL A 13 16.60 -15.90 -23.89
C VAL A 13 16.61 -14.74 -22.91
N PHE A 14 15.67 -14.75 -21.96
CA PHE A 14 15.60 -13.84 -20.84
C PHE A 14 16.88 -13.86 -19.97
N LEU A 15 17.35 -15.05 -19.57
CA LEU A 15 18.50 -15.21 -18.67
C LEU A 15 19.81 -14.70 -19.27
N LYS A 16 19.96 -14.72 -20.59
CA LYS A 16 21.11 -14.12 -21.28
C LYS A 16 21.14 -12.59 -21.19
N GLN A 17 20.01 -11.98 -20.86
CA GLN A 17 19.88 -10.53 -20.77
C GLN A 17 20.08 -10.05 -19.33
N VAL A 18 19.82 -10.84 -18.29
CA VAL A 18 19.94 -10.45 -16.86
C VAL A 18 21.28 -10.89 -16.24
N ASP A 19 21.54 -10.48 -14.99
CA ASP A 19 22.75 -10.91 -14.27
C ASP A 19 22.71 -12.42 -13.95
N ASP A 20 23.84 -12.96 -13.53
CA ASP A 20 24.03 -14.39 -13.22
C ASP A 20 23.38 -14.82 -11.89
N LYS A 21 22.69 -13.90 -11.21
CA LYS A 21 22.00 -14.18 -9.93
C LYS A 21 20.63 -14.82 -10.11
N LEU A 22 19.98 -14.61 -11.25
CA LEU A 22 18.72 -15.27 -11.61
C LEU A 22 19.01 -16.53 -12.44
N THR A 23 18.35 -17.63 -12.10
CA THR A 23 18.55 -18.92 -12.77
C THR A 23 17.24 -19.48 -13.31
N GLU A 24 17.31 -20.44 -14.25
CA GLU A 24 16.13 -21.14 -14.76
C GLU A 24 15.36 -21.87 -13.65
N LYS A 25 16.07 -22.26 -12.57
CA LYS A 25 15.45 -22.90 -11.40
C LYS A 25 14.54 -21.93 -10.66
N ASP A 26 14.90 -20.65 -10.55
CA ASP A 26 14.07 -19.65 -9.87
C ASP A 26 12.72 -19.45 -10.57
N PHE A 27 12.73 -19.41 -11.91
CA PHE A 27 11.50 -19.31 -12.72
C PHE A 27 10.63 -20.57 -12.64
N LYS A 28 11.24 -21.77 -12.63
CA LYS A 28 10.50 -23.03 -12.50
C LYS A 28 9.92 -23.25 -11.10
N ALA A 29 10.62 -22.75 -10.08
CA ALA A 29 10.19 -22.86 -8.69
C ALA A 29 9.11 -21.85 -8.33
N TYR A 30 9.06 -20.70 -9.01
CA TYR A 30 8.09 -19.65 -8.72
C TYR A 30 6.64 -20.12 -8.89
N LYS A 31 5.81 -19.84 -7.88
CA LYS A 31 4.37 -20.07 -7.88
C LYS A 31 3.67 -18.86 -7.28
N THR A 32 2.53 -18.48 -7.85
CA THR A 32 1.65 -17.49 -7.23
C THR A 32 1.05 -18.07 -5.95
N THR A 33 1.03 -17.28 -4.88
CA THR A 33 0.37 -17.67 -3.62
C THR A 33 -1.05 -17.09 -3.56
N LYS A 34 -1.99 -17.89 -3.05
CA LYS A 34 -3.29 -17.39 -2.59
C LYS A 34 -3.19 -17.20 -1.08
N LYS A 35 -3.50 -15.99 -0.60
CA LYS A 35 -3.54 -15.67 0.83
C LYS A 35 -4.94 -15.14 1.17
N GLU A 36 -5.37 -15.40 2.39
CA GLU A 36 -6.58 -14.78 2.92
C GLU A 36 -6.32 -13.28 3.16
N PRO A 37 -7.32 -12.42 2.91
CA PRO A 37 -7.15 -10.99 3.14
C PRO A 37 -7.08 -10.68 4.63
N VAL A 38 -6.33 -9.63 4.96
CA VAL A 38 -6.44 -8.97 6.27
C VAL A 38 -7.72 -8.14 6.30
N SER A 39 -8.32 -7.95 7.48
CA SER A 39 -9.53 -7.12 7.59
C SER A 39 -9.67 -6.38 8.91
N THR A 40 -10.42 -5.29 8.90
CA THR A 40 -10.94 -4.61 10.10
C THR A 40 -12.37 -4.15 9.84
N ASP A 41 -13.14 -4.02 10.91
CA ASP A 41 -14.35 -3.22 10.87
C ASP A 41 -13.96 -1.73 10.99
N TYR A 42 -14.74 -0.86 10.35
CA TYR A 42 -14.62 0.60 10.45
C TYR A 42 -16.00 1.21 10.21
N LEU A 43 -16.51 1.92 11.22
CA LEU A 43 -17.90 2.41 11.23
C LEU A 43 -18.88 1.26 10.97
N ASN A 44 -19.78 1.38 9.99
CA ASN A 44 -20.74 0.34 9.60
C ASN A 44 -20.26 -0.52 8.42
N THR A 45 -18.94 -0.59 8.20
CA THR A 45 -18.34 -1.31 7.08
C THR A 45 -17.28 -2.30 7.54
N LYS A 46 -17.04 -3.32 6.71
CA LYS A 46 -15.89 -4.21 6.83
C LYS A 46 -14.92 -3.97 5.68
N ILE A 47 -13.67 -3.69 6.02
CA ILE A 47 -12.60 -3.37 5.06
C ILE A 47 -11.65 -4.55 4.97
N TYR A 48 -11.47 -5.08 3.76
CA TYR A 48 -10.52 -6.12 3.41
C TYR A 48 -9.36 -5.54 2.62
N SER A 49 -8.15 -6.05 2.85
CA SER A 49 -6.96 -5.66 2.08
C SER A 49 -6.00 -6.83 1.91
N ALA A 50 -5.05 -6.68 0.98
CA ALA A 50 -4.05 -7.70 0.73
C ALA A 50 -3.14 -7.93 1.95
N SER A 51 -2.95 -9.18 2.33
CA SER A 51 -2.05 -9.58 3.42
C SER A 51 -0.58 -9.27 3.11
N ASN A 52 0.29 -9.46 4.11
CA ASN A 52 1.73 -9.39 3.94
C ASN A 52 2.22 -10.32 2.80
N PRO A 53 3.30 -9.96 2.10
CA PRO A 53 4.18 -8.80 2.33
C PRO A 53 3.66 -7.49 1.71
N LEU A 54 2.37 -7.41 1.33
CA LEU A 54 1.75 -6.22 0.74
C LEU A 54 1.31 -5.20 1.80
N GLY A 55 0.89 -4.02 1.35
CA GLY A 55 0.60 -2.85 2.17
C GLY A 55 -0.69 -2.87 2.98
N GLY A 56 -1.47 -3.96 2.92
CA GLY A 56 -2.84 -3.95 3.43
C GLY A 56 -2.91 -3.81 4.95
N THR A 57 -2.05 -4.50 5.70
CA THR A 57 -2.02 -4.38 7.16
C THR A 57 -1.72 -2.94 7.59
N LEU A 58 -0.76 -2.27 6.95
CA LEU A 58 -0.48 -0.85 7.20
C LEU A 58 -1.72 0.02 6.95
N MET A 59 -2.38 -0.16 5.79
CA MET A 59 -3.61 0.58 5.49
C MET A 59 -4.67 0.39 6.59
N LEU A 60 -4.86 -0.85 7.08
CA LEU A 60 -5.79 -1.12 8.17
C LEU A 60 -5.35 -0.53 9.52
N GLN A 61 -4.05 -0.40 9.79
CA GLN A 61 -3.56 0.36 10.96
C GLN A 61 -4.08 1.80 10.88
N GLY A 62 -4.05 2.42 9.71
CA GLY A 62 -4.55 3.77 9.51
C GLY A 62 -6.03 3.93 9.84
N MET A 63 -6.87 2.98 9.40
CA MET A 63 -8.31 2.98 9.71
C MET A 63 -8.57 2.79 11.22
N LYS A 64 -7.85 1.86 11.86
CA LYS A 64 -7.99 1.60 13.30
C LYS A 64 -7.49 2.74 14.17
N ILE A 65 -6.41 3.41 13.77
CA ILE A 65 -5.90 4.60 14.48
C ILE A 65 -6.97 5.69 14.43
N ASP A 66 -7.51 5.98 13.25
CA ASP A 66 -8.55 7.00 13.10
C ASP A 66 -9.80 6.69 13.94
N GLU A 67 -10.24 5.42 13.98
CA GLU A 67 -11.34 4.99 14.84
C GLU A 67 -11.02 5.11 16.35
N ALA A 68 -9.82 4.69 16.76
CA ALA A 68 -9.41 4.67 18.17
C ALA A 68 -9.10 6.06 18.74
N THR A 69 -8.67 7.00 17.91
CA THR A 69 -8.43 8.39 18.33
C THR A 69 -9.70 9.23 18.38
N ASP A 70 -10.85 8.61 18.13
CA ASP A 70 -12.18 9.19 18.28
C ASP A 70 -12.30 10.60 17.68
N ASN A 71 -11.93 10.73 16.42
CA ASN A 71 -12.39 11.85 15.61
C ASN A 71 -13.94 11.84 15.43
N LYS A 72 -14.70 11.02 16.18
CA LYS A 72 -16.16 10.94 16.16
C LYS A 72 -16.87 12.17 16.80
N GLY A 73 -16.11 13.19 17.18
CA GLY A 73 -16.63 14.42 17.80
C GLY A 73 -16.12 15.74 17.24
N ALA A 74 -15.35 15.77 16.14
CA ALA A 74 -14.91 17.04 15.54
C ALA A 74 -14.79 16.99 14.01
N PRO A 75 -15.85 17.37 13.26
CA PRO A 75 -15.69 17.88 11.91
C PRO A 75 -15.27 19.36 11.87
N ASP A 76 -15.17 20.08 12.99
CA ASP A 76 -14.94 21.53 12.92
C ASP A 76 -13.46 21.92 12.83
N ASN A 77 -12.53 21.10 13.36
CA ASN A 77 -11.11 21.43 13.33
C ASN A 77 -10.33 20.59 12.31
N ARG A 78 -10.20 21.15 11.11
CA ARG A 78 -9.35 20.60 10.02
C ARG A 78 -7.93 20.27 10.46
N LEU A 79 -7.39 20.95 11.48
CA LEU A 79 -6.04 20.71 11.99
C LEU A 79 -5.90 19.35 12.70
N ASP A 80 -6.93 18.92 13.44
CA ASP A 80 -6.91 17.67 14.18
C ASP A 80 -6.97 16.47 13.22
N TYR A 81 -7.82 16.55 12.20
CA TYR A 81 -7.85 15.58 11.10
C TYR A 81 -6.47 15.46 10.41
N ILE A 82 -5.89 16.60 10.00
CA ILE A 82 -4.58 16.61 9.35
C ILE A 82 -3.52 16.00 10.27
N THR A 83 -3.50 16.41 11.54
CA THR A 83 -2.53 15.90 12.53
C THR A 83 -2.69 14.40 12.74
N GLY A 84 -3.93 13.90 12.86
CA GLY A 84 -4.24 12.48 13.00
C GLY A 84 -3.71 11.66 11.83
N ILE A 85 -4.01 12.06 10.60
CA ILE A 85 -3.53 11.39 9.38
C ILE A 85 -2.00 11.42 9.30
N LEU A 86 -1.35 12.55 9.62
CA LEU A 86 0.12 12.68 9.61
C LEU A 86 0.80 11.77 10.63
N LYS A 87 0.26 11.69 11.86
CA LYS A 87 0.77 10.77 12.91
C LYS A 87 0.57 9.32 12.51
N SER A 88 -0.63 8.99 12.03
CA SER A 88 -0.99 7.66 11.55
C SER A 88 -0.03 7.19 10.45
N ARG A 89 0.22 8.04 9.44
CA ARG A 89 1.20 7.75 8.40
C ARG A 89 2.61 7.55 8.95
N ALA A 90 3.09 8.43 9.83
CA ALA A 90 4.42 8.26 10.40
C ALA A 90 4.56 6.91 11.13
N LEU A 91 3.53 6.47 11.85
CA LEU A 91 3.48 5.14 12.46
C LEU A 91 3.49 4.02 11.42
N MET A 92 2.57 4.04 10.44
CA MET A 92 2.50 3.05 9.36
C MET A 92 3.86 2.90 8.65
N TYR A 93 4.54 4.02 8.37
CA TYR A 93 5.84 3.98 7.73
C TYR A 93 6.91 3.37 8.62
N ARG A 94 6.97 3.69 9.92
CA ARG A 94 7.90 3.04 10.87
C ARG A 94 7.66 1.53 10.93
N ASN A 95 6.40 1.12 10.88
CA ASN A 95 5.99 -0.28 10.96
C ASN A 95 6.24 -1.10 9.68
N ARG A 96 6.48 -0.46 8.53
CA ARG A 96 6.55 -1.12 7.21
C ARG A 96 7.43 -2.39 7.16
N ASP A 97 8.58 -2.39 7.82
CA ASP A 97 9.54 -3.48 7.73
C ASP A 97 9.26 -4.59 8.78
N ILE A 98 8.57 -4.26 9.89
CA ILE A 98 8.17 -5.23 10.92
C ILE A 98 6.82 -5.88 10.60
N VAL A 99 5.91 -5.12 9.98
CA VAL A 99 4.59 -5.62 9.61
C VAL A 99 4.70 -6.34 8.27
N ASN A 100 5.14 -5.66 7.20
CA ASN A 100 5.10 -6.24 5.86
C ASN A 100 6.34 -7.08 5.52
N GLY A 101 7.37 -7.08 6.37
CA GLY A 101 8.59 -7.85 6.15
C GLY A 101 8.45 -9.35 6.44
N GLN A 102 7.35 -9.73 7.10
CA GLN A 102 7.10 -11.09 7.56
C GLN A 102 5.64 -11.48 7.40
N ASP A 103 5.39 -12.78 7.26
CA ASP A 103 4.05 -13.36 7.11
C ASP A 103 3.42 -13.78 8.46
N GLU A 104 3.94 -13.25 9.58
CA GLU A 104 3.45 -13.55 10.93
C GLU A 104 2.05 -12.97 11.22
N ASP A 105 1.46 -13.41 12.34
CA ASP A 105 0.16 -12.94 12.83
C ASP A 105 0.13 -11.41 12.95
N TYR A 106 -0.79 -10.80 12.20
CA TYR A 106 -0.98 -9.36 12.12
C TYR A 106 -1.90 -8.81 13.20
N ASP A 107 -2.61 -9.67 13.96
CA ASP A 107 -3.60 -9.24 14.94
C ASP A 107 -2.95 -8.39 16.04
N GLN A 108 -1.74 -8.73 16.47
CA GLN A 108 -0.98 -7.91 17.43
C GLN A 108 -0.74 -6.49 16.90
N TYR A 109 -0.44 -6.34 15.60
CA TYR A 109 -0.12 -5.06 14.96
C TYR A 109 -1.36 -4.25 14.59
N LEU A 110 -2.55 -4.88 14.64
CA LEU A 110 -3.85 -4.23 14.51
C LEU A 110 -4.53 -4.04 15.87
N SER A 111 -3.91 -4.44 16.99
CA SER A 111 -4.50 -4.23 18.31
C SER A 111 -4.49 -2.74 18.67
N GLN A 112 -5.54 -2.29 19.36
CA GLN A 112 -5.65 -0.90 19.79
C GLN A 112 -4.51 -0.51 20.74
N ASP A 113 -4.16 -1.40 21.68
CA ASP A 113 -3.05 -1.19 22.63
C ASP A 113 -1.72 -0.96 21.92
N TYR A 114 -1.40 -1.79 20.92
CA TYR A 114 -0.19 -1.61 20.12
C TYR A 114 -0.20 -0.27 19.37
N LEU A 115 -1.31 0.02 18.68
CA LEU A 115 -1.41 1.21 17.84
C LEU A 115 -1.35 2.50 18.65
N LEU A 116 -2.13 2.62 19.72
CA LEU A 116 -2.15 3.81 20.57
C LEU A 116 -0.84 3.96 21.36
N GLY A 117 -0.28 2.85 21.86
CA GLY A 117 1.03 2.85 22.52
C GLY A 117 2.13 3.42 21.61
N LYS A 118 2.15 2.98 20.34
CA LYS A 118 3.13 3.46 19.35
C LYS A 118 2.84 4.85 18.81
N LEU A 119 1.58 5.25 18.72
CA LEU A 119 1.18 6.58 18.23
C LEU A 119 1.73 7.70 19.13
N ASN A 120 1.81 7.46 20.44
CA ASN A 120 2.39 8.40 21.40
C ASN A 120 3.90 8.61 21.23
N GLU A 121 4.60 7.66 20.61
CA GLU A 121 6.04 7.77 20.28
C GLU A 121 6.28 8.53 18.95
N VAL A 122 5.22 8.92 18.25
CA VAL A 122 5.32 9.60 16.94
C VAL A 122 5.52 11.09 17.11
N ASN A 123 6.78 11.50 16.92
CA ASN A 123 7.14 12.89 16.63
C ASN A 123 7.35 13.08 15.13
N PHE A 124 6.81 14.16 14.56
CA PHE A 124 7.11 14.60 13.20
C PHE A 124 7.34 16.11 13.15
N ASN A 125 8.24 16.54 12.26
CA ASN A 125 8.56 17.94 12.07
C ASN A 125 7.58 18.56 11.07
N SER A 126 7.09 19.76 11.37
CA SER A 126 6.15 20.54 10.54
C SER A 126 6.84 21.28 9.39
N ASN A 127 7.68 20.58 8.62
CA ASN A 127 8.36 21.16 7.46
C ASN A 127 7.54 20.92 6.19
N PHE A 128 6.89 21.94 5.67
CA PHE A 128 5.96 21.83 4.52
C PHE A 128 6.64 22.05 3.18
N ASN A 129 6.15 21.38 2.13
CA ASN A 129 6.66 21.55 0.77
C ASN A 129 5.65 21.09 -0.30
N THR A 130 5.59 21.81 -1.41
CA THR A 130 4.68 21.52 -2.54
C THR A 130 5.35 20.75 -3.68
N THR A 131 6.68 20.71 -3.70
CA THR A 131 7.48 20.07 -4.75
C THR A 131 7.95 18.71 -4.28
N ASN A 132 7.37 17.65 -4.84
CA ASN A 132 7.99 16.34 -4.84
C ASN A 132 8.04 15.78 -6.26
N MET A 133 9.23 15.39 -6.71
CA MET A 133 9.37 14.54 -7.88
C MET A 133 9.39 13.10 -7.38
N ASP A 134 8.27 12.41 -7.53
CA ASP A 134 8.18 10.98 -7.23
C ASP A 134 8.23 10.18 -8.53
N ASN A 135 9.17 9.24 -8.62
CA ASN A 135 9.38 8.36 -9.76
C ASN A 135 8.79 6.95 -9.55
N THR A 136 7.89 6.78 -8.57
CA THR A 136 7.16 5.53 -8.36
C THR A 136 6.15 5.28 -9.48
N SER A 137 5.94 4.00 -9.81
CA SER A 137 4.93 3.62 -10.79
C SER A 137 4.23 2.35 -10.43
N THR A 138 2.93 2.50 -10.42
CA THR A 138 1.96 1.48 -10.08
C THR A 138 0.74 1.80 -10.93
N THR A 139 -0.06 0.79 -11.21
CA THR A 139 -1.38 0.97 -11.82
C THR A 139 -2.37 0.22 -10.96
N HIS A 140 -3.48 0.88 -10.65
CA HIS A 140 -4.60 0.28 -9.95
C HIS A 140 -5.82 0.29 -10.86
N PHE A 141 -6.61 -0.78 -10.80
CA PHE A 141 -7.91 -0.82 -11.46
C PHE A 141 -8.87 -1.72 -10.69
N VAL A 142 -10.16 -1.43 -10.85
CA VAL A 142 -11.27 -2.17 -10.25
C VAL A 142 -12.20 -2.61 -11.36
N VAL A 143 -12.67 -3.85 -11.28
CA VAL A 143 -13.67 -4.42 -12.20
C VAL A 143 -14.80 -5.02 -11.40
N ILE A 144 -16.05 -4.72 -11.78
CA ILE A 144 -17.25 -5.37 -11.28
C ILE A 144 -18.00 -5.93 -12.48
N ASP A 145 -18.31 -7.23 -12.47
CA ASP A 145 -19.08 -7.87 -13.54
C ASP A 145 -20.60 -7.83 -13.28
N LYS A 146 -21.39 -8.22 -14.28
CA LYS A 146 -22.86 -8.27 -14.19
C LYS A 146 -23.41 -9.25 -13.14
N LYS A 147 -22.56 -10.14 -12.60
CA LYS A 147 -22.91 -11.11 -11.55
C LYS A 147 -22.47 -10.61 -10.17
N GLY A 148 -21.97 -9.38 -10.05
CA GLY A 148 -21.49 -8.80 -8.80
C GLY A 148 -20.10 -9.28 -8.38
N LYS A 149 -19.33 -9.91 -9.27
CA LYS A 149 -17.94 -10.28 -8.94
C LYS A 149 -17.05 -9.05 -9.02
N LEU A 150 -16.52 -8.63 -7.87
CA LEU A 150 -15.61 -7.51 -7.74
C LEU A 150 -14.15 -8.00 -7.71
N VAL A 151 -13.28 -7.30 -8.45
CA VAL A 151 -11.84 -7.50 -8.43
C VAL A 151 -11.16 -6.14 -8.28
N SER A 152 -10.36 -6.00 -7.21
CA SER A 152 -9.49 -4.85 -6.93
C SER A 152 -8.05 -5.27 -7.18
N THR A 153 -7.36 -4.68 -8.17
CA THR A 153 -6.03 -5.13 -8.61
C THR A 153 -5.04 -3.99 -8.68
N THR A 154 -3.87 -4.20 -8.06
CA THR A 154 -2.72 -3.30 -8.15
C THR A 154 -1.55 -4.02 -8.79
N ASN A 155 -1.02 -3.47 -9.89
CA ASN A 155 0.17 -3.97 -10.58
C ASN A 155 1.30 -2.93 -10.52
N THR A 156 2.55 -3.37 -10.39
CA THR A 156 3.67 -2.45 -10.21
C THR A 156 4.98 -3.01 -10.78
N LEU A 157 5.82 -2.11 -11.30
CA LEU A 157 7.25 -2.37 -11.57
C LEU A 157 8.13 -1.79 -10.46
N SER A 158 7.53 -1.33 -9.36
CA SER A 158 8.07 -0.45 -8.34
C SER A 158 8.34 0.96 -8.87
N SER A 159 9.38 1.17 -9.67
CA SER A 159 9.65 2.48 -10.33
C SER A 159 9.02 2.57 -11.73
N PHE A 160 8.93 3.79 -12.31
CA PHE A 160 8.32 4.08 -13.63
C PHE A 160 8.65 3.11 -14.78
N PHE A 161 9.91 2.70 -14.91
CA PHE A 161 10.33 1.63 -15.82
C PHE A 161 11.03 0.48 -15.09
N GLY A 162 10.74 0.32 -13.79
CA GLY A 162 11.44 -0.57 -12.88
C GLY A 162 12.95 -0.32 -12.89
N THR A 163 13.72 -1.30 -13.35
CA THR A 163 15.18 -1.20 -13.53
C THR A 163 15.61 -0.33 -14.71
N GLY A 164 14.68 0.08 -15.59
CA GLY A 164 14.97 0.72 -16.88
C GLY A 164 15.39 -0.28 -17.98
N LYS A 165 15.55 -1.56 -17.63
CA LYS A 165 15.95 -2.60 -18.57
C LYS A 165 14.76 -3.06 -19.40
N TYR A 166 14.79 -2.70 -20.68
CA TYR A 166 13.83 -3.18 -21.68
C TYR A 166 14.28 -4.54 -22.23
N MET A 167 13.41 -5.52 -22.12
CA MET A 167 13.65 -6.89 -22.58
C MET A 167 13.26 -7.03 -24.05
N LYS A 168 13.99 -7.86 -24.81
CA LYS A 168 13.67 -8.14 -26.22
C LYS A 168 12.23 -8.65 -26.43
N GLU A 169 11.67 -9.25 -25.40
CA GLU A 169 10.30 -9.76 -25.32
C GLU A 169 9.23 -8.66 -25.15
N GLY A 170 9.61 -7.39 -25.05
CA GLY A 170 8.69 -6.26 -25.14
C GLY A 170 8.19 -5.69 -23.81
N PHE A 171 8.86 -5.98 -22.69
CA PHE A 171 8.48 -5.51 -21.36
C PHE A 171 9.68 -4.99 -20.56
N TYR A 172 9.40 -4.20 -19.53
CA TYR A 172 10.40 -3.72 -18.57
C TYR A 172 10.49 -4.60 -17.33
N MET A 173 11.70 -4.74 -16.79
CA MET A 173 11.95 -5.47 -15.55
C MET A 173 11.68 -4.61 -14.32
N ASN A 174 10.90 -5.13 -13.36
CA ASN A 174 10.70 -4.49 -12.07
C ASN A 174 11.99 -4.40 -11.26
N ASN A 175 12.07 -3.44 -10.34
CA ASN A 175 13.17 -3.29 -9.37
C ASN A 175 12.74 -3.61 -7.92
N SER A 176 11.71 -4.43 -7.71
CA SER A 176 11.10 -4.62 -6.39
C SER A 176 12.04 -5.16 -5.32
N LEU A 177 13.14 -5.84 -5.68
CA LEU A 177 14.14 -6.31 -4.72
C LEU A 177 14.83 -5.17 -3.96
N SER A 178 14.82 -3.94 -4.48
CA SER A 178 15.32 -2.76 -3.75
C SER A 178 14.48 -2.40 -2.52
N ASN A 179 13.31 -3.02 -2.34
CA ASN A 179 12.45 -2.82 -1.19
C ASN A 179 12.90 -3.60 0.05
N PHE A 180 13.86 -4.52 -0.05
CA PHE A 180 14.45 -5.15 1.13
C PHE A 180 15.15 -4.11 2.02
N SER A 181 15.11 -4.36 3.32
CA SER A 181 15.86 -3.57 4.29
C SER A 181 17.36 -3.85 4.18
N THR A 182 18.17 -2.81 4.36
CA THR A 182 19.63 -2.93 4.51
C THR A 182 20.05 -3.31 5.93
N ASN A 183 19.17 -3.18 6.92
CA ASN A 183 19.41 -3.62 8.29
C ASN A 183 19.27 -5.16 8.40
N PRO A 184 20.34 -5.90 8.75
CA PRO A 184 20.29 -7.36 8.90
C PRO A 184 19.32 -7.88 9.97
N ALA A 185 19.01 -7.06 10.98
CA ALA A 185 18.06 -7.42 12.04
C ALA A 185 16.59 -7.18 11.63
N SER A 186 16.34 -6.59 10.45
CA SER A 186 14.98 -6.32 9.99
C SER A 186 14.29 -7.62 9.55
N PRO A 187 13.00 -7.82 9.91
CA PRO A 187 12.20 -8.88 9.31
C PRO A 187 12.12 -8.76 7.80
N ASN A 188 12.30 -7.58 7.20
CA ASN A 188 12.37 -7.37 5.75
C ASN A 188 13.81 -7.44 5.18
N TYR A 189 14.78 -8.02 5.88
CA TYR A 189 16.12 -8.24 5.30
C TYR A 189 16.06 -9.28 4.15
N ALA A 190 16.94 -9.11 3.16
CA ALA A 190 16.98 -9.96 1.97
C ALA A 190 17.25 -11.43 2.32
N GLY A 191 16.51 -12.33 1.69
CA GLY A 191 16.65 -13.77 1.87
C GLY A 191 16.38 -14.53 0.57
N LYS A 192 16.92 -15.76 0.46
CA LYS A 192 16.66 -16.62 -0.70
C LYS A 192 15.16 -16.95 -0.79
N HIS A 193 14.59 -16.83 -1.98
CA HIS A 193 13.17 -17.09 -2.27
C HIS A 193 12.19 -16.29 -1.39
N LYS A 194 12.66 -15.20 -0.77
CA LYS A 194 11.83 -14.30 0.02
C LYS A 194 11.31 -13.18 -0.87
N GLU A 195 10.10 -12.74 -0.62
CA GLU A 195 9.51 -11.56 -1.26
C GLU A 195 9.82 -10.30 -0.44
N PRO A 196 10.23 -9.19 -1.07
CA PRO A 196 10.42 -7.93 -0.37
C PRO A 196 9.06 -7.28 -0.04
N ARG A 197 9.01 -6.48 1.04
CA ARG A 197 7.79 -5.74 1.39
C ARG A 197 7.33 -4.77 0.30
N SER A 198 6.02 -4.67 0.13
CA SER A 198 5.35 -3.72 -0.76
C SER A 198 4.39 -2.82 0.02
N PHE A 199 4.12 -1.63 -0.53
CA PHE A 199 3.10 -0.71 -0.03
C PHE A 199 1.77 -0.83 -0.79
N THR A 200 1.71 -1.63 -1.85
CA THR A 200 0.48 -1.84 -2.61
C THR A 200 -0.60 -2.42 -1.70
N ALA A 201 -1.75 -1.77 -1.61
CA ALA A 201 -2.88 -2.21 -0.79
C ALA A 201 -4.17 -2.20 -1.63
N PRO A 202 -4.34 -3.10 -2.60
CA PRO A 202 -5.66 -3.27 -3.21
C PRO A 202 -6.64 -3.70 -2.12
N SER A 203 -7.73 -2.97 -1.98
CA SER A 203 -8.69 -3.14 -0.89
C SER A 203 -10.12 -3.23 -1.40
N ILE A 204 -10.97 -3.85 -0.59
CA ILE A 204 -12.39 -4.02 -0.83
C ILE A 204 -13.12 -3.61 0.45
N VAL A 205 -14.07 -2.69 0.34
CA VAL A 205 -14.98 -2.29 1.42
C VAL A 205 -16.32 -2.98 1.19
N VAL A 206 -16.85 -3.58 2.24
CA VAL A 206 -18.19 -4.18 2.30
C VAL A 206 -19.04 -3.34 3.24
N GLY A 207 -19.97 -2.58 2.68
CA GLY A 207 -20.98 -1.83 3.43
C GLY A 207 -22.28 -2.62 3.60
N PRO A 208 -23.31 -2.01 4.21
CA PRO A 208 -24.62 -2.64 4.40
C PRO A 208 -25.31 -3.04 3.09
N ASP A 209 -25.17 -2.21 2.06
CA ASP A 209 -25.86 -2.34 0.77
C ASP A 209 -24.94 -2.08 -0.44
N TYR A 210 -23.63 -1.99 -0.23
CA TYR A 210 -22.66 -1.72 -1.30
C TYR A 210 -21.33 -2.47 -1.11
N TYR A 211 -20.62 -2.60 -2.22
CA TYR A 211 -19.22 -3.04 -2.26
C TYR A 211 -18.40 -2.02 -3.04
N LEU A 212 -17.21 -1.70 -2.53
CA LEU A 212 -16.29 -0.75 -3.15
C LEU A 212 -14.91 -1.39 -3.29
N GLY A 213 -14.35 -1.41 -4.50
CA GLY A 213 -12.94 -1.70 -4.70
C GLY A 213 -12.17 -0.38 -4.69
N ILE A 214 -11.03 -0.35 -4.00
CA ILE A 214 -10.19 0.85 -3.93
C ILE A 214 -8.71 0.49 -3.91
N GLY A 215 -7.91 1.38 -4.48
CA GLY A 215 -6.46 1.36 -4.47
C GLY A 215 -5.92 2.50 -5.32
N THR A 216 -4.62 2.71 -5.26
CA THR A 216 -3.98 3.86 -5.90
C THR A 216 -2.51 3.55 -6.19
N PRO A 217 -1.90 4.20 -7.19
CA PRO A 217 -0.44 4.26 -7.30
C PRO A 217 0.20 5.21 -6.28
N GLY A 218 1.55 5.28 -6.27
CA GLY A 218 2.29 6.25 -5.45
C GLY A 218 3.19 5.67 -4.36
N GLY A 219 3.71 4.45 -4.56
CA GLY A 219 4.75 3.87 -3.69
C GLY A 219 4.37 3.86 -2.21
N ASN A 220 5.20 4.46 -1.36
CA ASN A 220 4.99 4.51 0.09
C ASN A 220 3.77 5.34 0.53
N LYS A 221 3.13 6.09 -0.37
CA LYS A 221 1.93 6.89 -0.09
C LYS A 221 0.64 6.08 -0.17
N ILE A 222 0.68 4.92 -0.84
CA ILE A 222 -0.52 4.13 -1.15
C ILE A 222 -1.42 3.90 0.06
N PRO A 223 -0.93 3.40 1.23
CA PRO A 223 -1.78 3.20 2.39
C PRO A 223 -2.48 4.48 2.87
N THR A 224 -1.73 5.57 3.03
CA THR A 224 -2.27 6.86 3.51
C THR A 224 -3.26 7.48 2.56
N THR A 225 -2.98 7.44 1.25
CA THR A 225 -3.91 7.98 0.26
C THR A 225 -5.23 7.20 0.25
N ILE A 226 -5.19 5.88 0.45
CA ILE A 226 -6.41 5.09 0.62
C ILE A 226 -7.12 5.49 1.93
N ASN A 227 -6.40 5.69 3.03
CA ASN A 227 -6.99 6.15 4.29
C ASN A 227 -7.67 7.52 4.16
N GLU A 228 -7.01 8.51 3.54
CA GLU A 228 -7.59 9.86 3.35
C GLU A 228 -8.95 9.78 2.63
N VAL A 229 -9.02 9.02 1.53
CA VAL A 229 -10.26 8.85 0.76
C VAL A 229 -11.32 8.09 1.56
N LEU A 230 -10.95 6.96 2.19
CA LEU A 230 -11.92 6.14 2.93
C LEU A 230 -12.44 6.83 4.18
N VAL A 231 -11.59 7.50 4.97
CA VAL A 231 -12.01 8.23 6.17
C VAL A 231 -12.98 9.35 5.79
N ASP A 232 -12.69 10.09 4.73
CA ASP A 232 -13.57 11.16 4.26
C ASP A 232 -14.91 10.64 3.72
N TYR A 233 -14.86 9.64 2.83
CA TYR A 233 -16.05 9.05 2.21
C TYR A 233 -16.97 8.36 3.23
N LEU A 234 -16.40 7.51 4.09
CA LEU A 234 -17.18 6.70 5.03
C LEU A 234 -17.77 7.52 6.19
N ARG A 235 -17.26 8.75 6.42
CA ARG A 235 -17.86 9.71 7.35
C ARG A 235 -18.98 10.56 6.74
N GLY A 236 -19.28 10.37 5.45
CA GLY A 236 -20.38 11.07 4.79
C GLY A 236 -20.04 12.48 4.32
N ASN A 237 -18.77 12.81 4.12
CA ASN A 237 -18.33 14.14 3.66
C ASN A 237 -18.51 14.36 2.14
N GLY A 238 -19.53 13.72 1.53
CA GLY A 238 -19.85 13.78 0.11
C GLY A 238 -19.85 12.42 -0.59
N THR A 239 -19.76 12.47 -1.91
CA THR A 239 -19.64 11.33 -2.81
C THR A 239 -18.20 10.79 -2.83
N LEU A 240 -18.04 9.54 -3.26
CA LEU A 240 -16.71 8.94 -3.44
C LEU A 240 -15.82 9.77 -4.39
N GLN A 241 -16.39 10.34 -5.45
CA GLN A 241 -15.65 11.16 -6.40
C GLN A 241 -15.14 12.45 -5.74
N GLU A 242 -15.97 13.11 -4.93
CA GLU A 242 -15.54 14.29 -4.16
C GLU A 242 -14.43 13.95 -3.16
N SER A 243 -14.49 12.79 -2.51
CA SER A 243 -13.40 12.31 -1.65
C SER A 243 -12.10 12.03 -2.40
N ILE A 244 -12.18 11.55 -3.65
CA ILE A 244 -11.01 11.32 -4.53
C ILE A 244 -10.39 12.65 -4.99
N ASP A 245 -11.23 13.64 -5.30
CA ASP A 245 -10.80 14.93 -5.85
C ASP A 245 -10.28 15.90 -4.78
N LYS A 246 -10.50 15.60 -3.49
CA LYS A 246 -9.95 16.39 -2.39
C LYS A 246 -8.41 16.41 -2.43
N PRO A 247 -7.77 17.58 -2.24
CA PRO A 247 -6.32 17.68 -2.17
C PRO A 247 -5.75 16.84 -1.04
N ARG A 248 -4.77 16.00 -1.35
CA ARG A 248 -4.14 15.07 -0.40
C ARG A 248 -2.88 15.64 0.23
N PHE A 249 -2.48 15.04 1.34
CA PHE A 249 -1.24 15.36 2.01
C PHE A 249 -0.59 14.12 2.64
N TYR A 250 0.73 14.11 2.74
CA TYR A 250 1.42 13.02 3.42
C TYR A 250 2.75 13.46 4.03
N ASN A 251 3.19 12.71 5.05
CA ASN A 251 4.47 12.90 5.71
C ASN A 251 5.48 11.85 5.25
N ASP A 252 6.66 12.27 4.80
CA ASP A 252 7.77 11.41 4.38
C ASP A 252 8.85 11.21 5.46
N GLY A 253 8.48 11.35 6.75
CA GLY A 253 9.40 11.13 7.87
C GLY A 253 10.20 12.38 8.28
N GLY A 254 9.65 13.57 8.03
CA GLY A 254 10.27 14.85 8.40
C GLY A 254 9.89 16.02 7.49
N LYS A 255 9.19 15.74 6.40
CA LYS A 255 8.69 16.71 5.43
C LYS A 255 7.26 16.34 5.04
N ILE A 256 6.37 17.33 5.03
CA ILE A 256 4.97 17.21 4.68
C ILE A 256 4.79 17.72 3.26
N PHE A 257 4.25 16.86 2.40
CA PHE A 257 3.87 17.20 1.05
C PHE A 257 2.37 17.32 0.94
N TYR A 258 1.88 18.23 0.10
CA TYR A 258 0.45 18.45 -0.10
C TYR A 258 0.15 18.88 -1.54
N GLU A 259 -1.03 18.51 -2.02
CA GLU A 259 -1.55 18.96 -3.32
C GLU A 259 -2.14 20.37 -3.21
N LYS A 260 -2.07 21.14 -4.30
CA LYS A 260 -2.71 22.46 -4.35
C LYS A 260 -4.23 22.30 -4.39
N CYS A 261 -4.94 23.10 -3.61
CA CYS A 261 -6.36 23.32 -3.84
C CYS A 261 -6.50 24.18 -5.10
N ASN A 262 -7.15 23.67 -6.13
CA ASN A 262 -7.65 24.51 -7.21
C ASN A 262 -8.95 25.16 -6.68
N LEU A 263 -8.81 26.31 -6.03
CA LEU A 263 -9.93 27.19 -5.68
C LEU A 263 -10.23 28.13 -6.85
#